data_AF-A0A9D4TGA4-F1
#
_entry.id   AF-A0A9D4TGA4-F1
#
_cell.length_a   1.000
_cell.length_b   1.000
_cell.length_c   1.000
_cell.angle_alpha   90.00
_cell.angle_beta   90.00
_cell.angle_gamma   90.00
#
_symmetry.space_group_name_H-M   'P 1'
#
loop_
_entity.id
_entity.type
_entity.pdbx_description
1 polymer ?
#
loop_
_entity_poly.entity_id
_entity_poly.type
_entity_poly.pdbx_seq_one_letter_code
_entity_poly.pdbx_strand_id
1 'polypeptide(L)'
;MLLRGKLARALSGVCVAGIAQTRPYASQSSSAAQAGRATTYLGAVLLTASAGGGVALCLSPAAEQDSADSKRELHVACEPKEPDLWDRWETVKGFLGSWRRAKPADVPLPVDKLKCHLPPGGYSLEHYHPVVLVTCGSFNPPTFMHLRMLELAQQQLTKTGHDVLGSYMSPVNDAYWKQALAPGRHRVRMCQLATADSDSIMVDSWEVEQRQYTRTLFVLQRVERELGALFGEGQAPEPAEPAAGACPSTPPRVMLVCGADVLHSMADPTMWRQDLLEDLLSRHGVVCVSRAGSDIARLLDVPGSLLHTYRRNVMVVDEPVANEISSSLVRHELEQGHSVRYLLPDSVVRYIHEQKLYGTAGAPRPHVLHPVGRQRVDSDQD
;
A
#
# COMPACT_ATOMS: atom_id res chain seq x y z
N MET A 1 51.41 -22.63 38.71
CA MET A 1 50.17 -22.83 39.51
C MET A 1 49.00 -22.75 38.54
N LEU A 2 48.52 -23.89 38.01
CA LEU A 2 47.32 -24.60 38.48
C LEU A 2 46.07 -23.70 38.27
N LEU A 3 45.19 -23.91 37.29
CA LEU A 3 44.50 -25.16 36.94
C LEU A 3 44.22 -25.28 35.42
N ARG A 4 44.47 -26.48 34.89
CA ARG A 4 43.96 -27.04 33.63
C ARG A 4 42.69 -27.87 33.93
N GLY A 5 41.80 -28.06 32.94
CA GLY A 5 40.86 -29.20 32.88
C GLY A 5 39.52 -28.83 32.23
N LYS A 6 39.40 -28.85 30.90
CA LYS A 6 38.91 -29.96 30.04
C LYS A 6 37.38 -30.13 30.06
N LEU A 7 36.73 -29.86 28.92
CA LEU A 7 36.12 -30.92 28.11
C LEU A 7 35.86 -30.47 26.66
N ALA A 8 36.12 -31.39 25.73
CA ALA A 8 36.01 -31.28 24.29
C ALA A 8 34.88 -32.20 23.78
N ARG A 9 34.39 -31.92 22.55
CA ARG A 9 33.61 -32.74 21.58
C ARG A 9 32.39 -31.96 21.08
N ALA A 10 32.00 -31.98 19.81
CA ALA A 10 32.56 -32.55 18.60
C ALA A 10 31.87 -31.83 17.42
N LEU A 11 32.63 -31.29 16.48
CA LEU A 11 32.14 -30.97 15.13
C LEU A 11 32.72 -32.05 14.21
N SER A 12 31.84 -32.92 13.71
CA SER A 12 32.17 -33.93 12.72
C SER A 12 31.04 -33.98 11.70
N GLY A 13 31.41 -33.89 10.42
CA GLY A 13 30.60 -34.41 9.34
C GLY A 13 30.18 -33.41 8.26
N VAL A 14 31.13 -32.89 7.48
CA VAL A 14 30.86 -32.59 6.07
C VAL A 14 31.67 -33.60 5.25
N CYS A 15 30.95 -34.51 4.61
CA CYS A 15 31.50 -35.45 3.64
C CYS A 15 31.72 -34.76 2.29
N VAL A 16 32.81 -35.19 1.67
CA VAL A 16 33.37 -34.76 0.39
C VAL A 16 32.68 -35.49 -0.77
N ALA A 17 32.44 -34.78 -1.87
CA ALA A 17 32.58 -35.28 -3.24
C ALA A 17 33.00 -34.06 -4.08
N GLY A 18 34.15 -33.98 -4.76
CA GLY A 18 34.89 -35.02 -5.46
C GLY A 18 34.91 -34.61 -6.94
N ILE A 19 35.81 -33.72 -7.34
CA ILE A 19 36.06 -33.42 -8.77
C ILE A 19 37.53 -33.66 -9.08
N ALA A 20 37.72 -34.49 -10.08
CA ALA A 20 38.97 -35.10 -10.50
C ALA A 20 39.95 -34.11 -11.12
N GLN A 21 41.23 -34.36 -10.86
CA GLN A 21 42.37 -33.76 -11.53
C GLN A 21 42.52 -34.33 -12.95
N THR A 22 42.78 -33.47 -13.93
CA THR A 22 43.57 -33.84 -15.11
C THR A 22 44.71 -32.82 -15.29
N ARG A 23 45.87 -33.36 -15.65
CA ARG A 23 47.20 -32.71 -15.69
C ARG A 23 47.38 -31.74 -16.86
N PRO A 24 48.39 -30.84 -16.79
CA PRO A 24 48.66 -29.83 -17.80
C PRO A 24 49.63 -30.32 -18.89
N TYR A 25 49.61 -29.65 -20.05
CA TYR A 25 50.65 -29.73 -21.08
C TYR A 25 51.20 -28.32 -21.34
N ALA A 26 52.51 -28.22 -21.47
CA ALA A 26 53.30 -26.99 -21.49
C ALA A 26 53.63 -26.50 -22.91
N SER A 27 53.84 -25.18 -23.07
CA SER A 27 54.82 -24.54 -23.98
C SER A 27 54.90 -23.05 -23.58
N GLN A 28 55.98 -22.61 -22.94
CA GLN A 28 57.27 -22.10 -23.45
C GLN A 28 57.28 -20.64 -23.94
N SER A 29 58.37 -19.96 -23.53
CA SER A 29 58.96 -18.70 -24.02
C SER A 29 58.32 -17.39 -23.53
N SER A 30 59.06 -16.33 -23.20
CA SER A 30 60.48 -16.12 -22.86
C SER A 30 60.61 -14.68 -22.32
N SER A 31 61.66 -14.41 -21.51
CA SER A 31 62.38 -13.12 -21.40
C SER A 31 61.60 -11.89 -20.82
N ALA A 32 62.09 -11.06 -19.88
CA ALA A 32 63.40 -10.86 -19.27
C ALA A 32 63.26 -9.92 -18.04
N ALA A 33 64.31 -9.94 -17.20
CA ALA A 33 64.86 -8.88 -16.34
C ALA A 33 63.95 -8.14 -15.34
N GLN A 34 64.07 -8.30 -14.02
CA GLN A 34 65.15 -7.99 -13.06
C GLN A 34 64.89 -6.68 -12.28
N ALA A 35 64.78 -6.86 -10.96
CA ALA A 35 65.09 -5.95 -9.86
C ALA A 35 64.25 -4.67 -9.62
N GLY A 36 63.65 -4.62 -8.42
CA GLY A 36 63.88 -3.46 -7.56
C GLY A 36 62.65 -2.89 -6.82
N ARG A 37 62.67 -3.08 -5.50
CA ARG A 37 62.03 -2.27 -4.44
C ARG A 37 60.53 -2.46 -4.19
N ALA A 38 60.28 -3.04 -3.03
CA ALA A 38 59.06 -2.93 -2.26
C ALA A 38 58.79 -1.48 -1.84
N THR A 39 57.55 -1.02 -2.01
CA THR A 39 56.87 -0.17 -1.02
C THR A 39 55.36 -0.21 -1.24
N THR A 40 54.68 -0.29 -0.11
CA THR A 40 53.26 -0.56 0.17
C THR A 40 52.30 0.45 -0.46
N TYR A 41 51.21 -0.02 -1.09
CA TYR A 41 49.95 0.74 -1.22
C TYR A 41 48.75 -0.21 -1.16
N LEU A 42 47.81 0.10 -0.23
CA LEU A 42 46.48 -0.49 -0.15
C LEU A 42 45.70 -0.17 -1.44
N GLY A 43 45.35 -1.19 -2.22
CA GLY A 43 44.50 -1.08 -3.39
C GLY A 43 43.05 -1.49 -3.09
N ALA A 44 42.12 -0.58 -3.36
CA ALA A 44 40.71 -0.87 -3.53
C ALA A 44 40.49 -1.77 -4.76
N VAL A 45 39.54 -2.70 -4.69
CA VAL A 45 39.09 -3.51 -5.83
C VAL A 45 37.64 -3.18 -6.14
N LEU A 46 37.46 -2.55 -7.31
CA LEU A 46 36.22 -2.53 -8.09
C LEU A 46 35.91 -3.95 -8.57
N LEU A 47 34.63 -4.33 -8.56
CA LEU A 47 34.09 -5.38 -9.43
C LEU A 47 32.99 -4.79 -10.30
N THR A 48 33.30 -4.70 -11.58
CA THR A 48 32.39 -4.43 -12.70
C THR A 48 31.53 -5.67 -12.98
N ALA A 49 30.23 -5.48 -13.23
CA ALA A 49 29.39 -6.48 -13.90
C ALA A 49 28.65 -5.80 -15.07
N SER A 50 28.79 -6.42 -16.24
CA SER A 50 28.40 -5.97 -17.57
C SER A 50 26.90 -6.09 -17.84
N ALA A 51 26.43 -5.18 -18.70
CA ALA A 51 25.11 -5.16 -19.30
C ALA A 51 24.87 -6.32 -20.29
N GLY A 52 23.60 -6.71 -20.43
CA GLY A 52 23.07 -7.56 -21.50
C GLY A 52 21.56 -7.71 -21.36
N GLY A 53 20.80 -6.98 -22.18
CA GLY A 53 19.34 -6.96 -22.15
C GLY A 53 18.67 -8.11 -22.92
N GLY A 54 17.33 -8.13 -22.88
CA GLY A 54 16.54 -8.99 -23.77
C GLY A 54 15.11 -9.22 -23.27
N VAL A 55 14.17 -8.47 -23.84
CA VAL A 55 12.73 -8.75 -23.81
C VAL A 55 12.46 -9.99 -24.68
N ALA A 56 11.65 -10.93 -24.22
CA ALA A 56 11.11 -12.00 -25.06
C ALA A 56 9.63 -12.27 -24.75
N LEU A 57 8.78 -11.84 -25.68
CA LEU A 57 7.44 -12.38 -25.92
C LEU A 57 7.54 -13.88 -26.20
N CYS A 58 6.67 -14.68 -25.58
CA CYS A 58 6.44 -16.06 -26.02
C CYS A 58 5.07 -16.16 -26.71
N LEU A 59 5.13 -16.34 -28.02
CA LEU A 59 4.09 -16.87 -28.88
C LEU A 59 3.92 -18.38 -28.61
N SER A 60 2.67 -18.85 -28.51
CA SER A 60 2.34 -20.27 -28.61
C SER A 60 2.55 -20.80 -30.03
N PRO A 61 2.78 -22.12 -30.17
CA PRO A 61 2.06 -22.86 -31.18
C PRO A 61 1.39 -24.13 -30.62
N ALA A 62 0.33 -24.52 -31.31
CA ALA A 62 -0.51 -25.70 -31.09
C ALA A 62 -0.10 -26.89 -32.00
N ALA A 63 -0.79 -28.03 -31.79
CA ALA A 63 -0.76 -29.35 -32.47
C ALA A 63 0.13 -30.40 -31.75
N GLU A 64 -0.23 -31.68 -31.54
CA GLU A 64 -1.39 -32.51 -31.92
C GLU A 64 -1.41 -33.78 -31.02
N GLN A 65 -2.48 -34.59 -31.13
CA GLN A 65 -2.93 -35.75 -30.31
C GLN A 65 -1.94 -36.92 -30.07
N ASP A 66 -2.00 -37.62 -28.92
CA ASP A 66 -2.78 -38.87 -28.74
C ASP A 66 -2.60 -39.61 -27.38
N SER A 67 -3.69 -40.27 -26.95
CA SER A 67 -3.81 -41.48 -26.11
C SER A 67 -3.63 -41.48 -24.58
N ALA A 68 -4.73 -41.89 -23.93
CA ALA A 68 -4.90 -42.89 -22.85
C ALA A 68 -4.12 -42.79 -21.51
N ASP A 69 -4.92 -42.53 -20.47
CA ASP A 69 -4.97 -43.22 -19.18
C ASP A 69 -3.68 -43.44 -18.37
N SER A 70 -3.45 -42.57 -17.38
CA SER A 70 -3.13 -43.03 -16.02
C SER A 70 -3.31 -41.92 -14.99
N LYS A 71 -4.10 -42.21 -13.96
CA LYS A 71 -4.23 -41.42 -12.74
C LYS A 71 -2.85 -41.18 -12.12
N ARG A 72 -2.42 -39.93 -12.08
CA ARG A 72 -1.50 -39.41 -11.06
C ARG A 72 -2.01 -38.04 -10.62
N GLU A 73 -2.63 -38.01 -9.46
CA GLU A 73 -2.79 -36.80 -8.66
C GLU A 73 -1.39 -36.24 -8.40
N LEU A 74 -1.00 -35.25 -9.19
CA LEU A 74 0.13 -34.39 -8.87
C LEU A 74 -0.34 -33.43 -7.79
N HIS A 75 -0.22 -33.87 -6.54
CA HIS A 75 -0.05 -32.96 -5.42
C HIS A 75 1.19 -32.11 -5.72
N VAL A 76 0.98 -30.93 -6.30
CA VAL A 76 1.97 -29.86 -6.28
C VAL A 76 1.99 -29.39 -4.83
N ALA A 77 2.79 -30.04 -4.01
CA ALA A 77 3.23 -29.50 -2.75
C ALA A 77 3.99 -28.21 -3.08
N CYS A 78 3.31 -27.08 -2.99
CA CYS A 78 3.95 -25.79 -2.99
C CYS A 78 4.79 -25.77 -1.71
N GLU A 79 6.11 -25.98 -1.83
CA GLU A 79 7.02 -25.72 -0.73
C GLU A 79 6.73 -24.30 -0.22
N PRO A 80 6.40 -24.10 1.06
CA PRO A 80 6.21 -22.77 1.59
C PRO A 80 7.52 -22.01 1.38
N LYS A 81 7.48 -20.97 0.54
CA LYS A 81 8.52 -19.93 0.55
C LYS A 81 8.70 -19.50 2.01
N GLU A 82 9.97 -19.39 2.39
CA GLU A 82 10.49 -19.22 3.76
C GLU A 82 9.53 -18.50 4.74
N PRO A 83 9.48 -18.93 6.02
CA PRO A 83 8.67 -18.26 7.03
C PRO A 83 8.98 -16.76 7.06
N ASP A 84 7.91 -15.97 7.16
CA ASP A 84 7.89 -14.51 7.18
C ASP A 84 9.01 -13.96 8.08
N LEU A 85 9.70 -12.90 7.64
CA LEU A 85 10.70 -12.20 8.46
C LEU A 85 10.13 -11.81 9.85
N TRP A 86 8.80 -11.68 9.95
CA TRP A 86 8.06 -11.48 11.19
C TRP A 86 8.06 -12.69 12.14
N ASP A 87 8.00 -13.93 11.64
CA ASP A 87 8.06 -15.16 12.45
C ASP A 87 9.49 -15.42 12.97
N ARG A 88 10.51 -15.05 12.18
CA ARG A 88 11.90 -14.97 12.66
C ARG A 88 12.06 -13.91 13.75
N TRP A 89 11.33 -12.79 13.66
CA TRP A 89 11.39 -11.73 14.67
C TRP A 89 10.76 -12.15 16.01
N GLU A 90 9.63 -12.85 16.02
CA GLU A 90 9.05 -13.45 17.25
C GLU A 90 10.00 -14.48 17.88
N THR A 91 10.66 -15.30 17.07
CA THR A 91 11.65 -16.29 17.55
C THR A 91 12.89 -15.61 18.15
N VAL A 92 13.33 -14.47 17.58
CA VAL A 92 14.45 -13.68 18.08
C VAL A 92 14.10 -12.87 19.34
N LYS A 93 12.83 -12.44 19.52
CA LYS A 93 12.36 -11.80 20.77
C LYS A 93 12.54 -12.68 22.01
N GLY A 94 12.43 -14.00 21.85
CA GLY A 94 12.68 -14.95 22.94
C GLY A 94 14.15 -15.04 23.35
N PHE A 95 15.08 -14.70 22.44
CA PHE A 95 16.52 -14.89 22.63
C PHE A 95 17.26 -13.59 23.03
N LEU A 96 16.77 -12.42 22.60
CA LEU A 96 17.35 -11.11 22.90
C LEU A 96 16.39 -10.32 23.80
N GLY A 97 16.59 -10.43 25.11
CA GLY A 97 15.77 -9.81 26.14
C GLY A 97 15.40 -8.34 25.88
N SER A 98 14.14 -8.01 26.17
CA SER A 98 13.56 -6.67 26.35
C SER A 98 14.20 -5.54 25.56
N TRP A 99 14.07 -5.59 24.23
CA TRP A 99 14.06 -4.36 23.45
C TRP A 99 12.82 -3.57 23.84
N ARG A 100 12.99 -2.45 24.56
CA ARG A 100 11.92 -1.51 24.87
C ARG A 100 11.17 -1.19 23.58
N ARG A 101 9.92 -1.68 23.48
CA ARG A 101 9.01 -1.38 22.36
C ARG A 101 8.83 0.13 22.39
N ALA A 102 9.53 0.85 21.51
CA ALA A 102 9.27 2.27 21.34
C ALA A 102 7.79 2.40 21.00
N LYS A 103 7.08 3.29 21.69
CA LYS A 103 5.65 3.50 21.46
C LYS A 103 5.45 3.85 19.96
N PRO A 104 4.39 3.30 19.32
CA PRO A 104 3.96 3.78 18.00
C PRO A 104 3.85 5.31 18.01
N ALA A 105 4.07 5.95 16.86
CA ALA A 105 3.87 7.38 16.75
C ALA A 105 2.43 7.72 17.16
N ASP A 106 2.29 8.66 18.10
CA ASP A 106 1.01 9.11 18.65
C ASP A 106 0.43 10.20 17.75
N VAL A 107 0.02 9.79 16.54
CA VAL A 107 -0.70 10.65 15.61
C VAL A 107 -2.18 10.53 15.96
N PRO A 108 -2.89 11.62 16.29
CA PRO A 108 -4.33 11.57 16.52
C PRO A 108 -5.08 11.28 15.21
N LEU A 109 -6.20 10.58 15.29
CA LEU A 109 -7.07 10.38 14.12
C LEU A 109 -7.78 11.71 13.82
N PRO A 110 -7.70 12.26 12.59
CA PRO A 110 -8.47 13.45 12.24
C PRO A 110 -9.97 13.12 12.26
N VAL A 111 -10.79 14.05 12.76
CA VAL A 111 -12.24 13.85 12.92
C VAL A 111 -13.06 15.07 12.51
N ASP A 112 -12.38 16.13 12.05
CA ASP A 112 -12.95 17.44 11.74
C ASP A 112 -13.98 17.42 10.60
N LYS A 113 -13.93 16.40 9.74
CA LYS A 113 -14.83 16.23 8.61
C LYS A 113 -15.85 15.11 8.80
N LEU A 114 -15.89 14.49 9.98
CA LEU A 114 -16.93 13.50 10.28
C LEU A 114 -18.26 14.21 10.50
N LYS A 115 -19.29 13.79 9.78
CA LYS A 115 -20.65 14.32 9.90
C LYS A 115 -21.67 13.21 9.81
N CYS A 116 -22.73 13.31 10.59
CA CYS A 116 -23.85 12.37 10.53
C CYS A 116 -24.93 12.91 9.60
N HIS A 117 -25.48 12.07 8.72
CA HIS A 117 -26.42 12.49 7.67
C HIS A 117 -27.83 11.92 7.91
N LEU A 118 -28.35 12.12 9.13
CA LEU A 118 -29.71 11.69 9.47
C LEU A 118 -30.78 12.62 8.87
N PRO A 119 -31.92 12.07 8.42
CA PRO A 119 -33.03 12.88 7.97
C PRO A 119 -33.67 13.68 9.12
N PRO A 120 -34.25 14.87 8.84
CA PRO A 120 -35.02 15.61 9.82
C PRO A 120 -36.22 14.79 10.33
N GLY A 121 -36.41 14.73 11.65
CA GLY A 121 -37.51 13.96 12.28
C GLY A 121 -37.07 12.68 13.00
N GLY A 122 -35.77 12.40 13.01
CA GLY A 122 -35.17 11.30 13.76
C GLY A 122 -35.03 10.02 12.96
N TYR A 123 -34.38 9.04 13.57
CA TYR A 123 -34.03 7.76 12.96
C TYR A 123 -34.24 6.63 13.97
N SER A 124 -34.70 5.45 13.53
CA SER A 124 -34.80 4.28 14.41
C SER A 124 -33.40 3.72 14.67
N LEU A 125 -32.94 3.71 15.92
CA LEU A 125 -31.63 3.16 16.28
C LEU A 125 -31.40 1.72 15.76
N GLU A 126 -32.47 0.94 15.57
CA GLU A 126 -32.41 -0.43 15.02
C GLU A 126 -31.91 -0.51 13.57
N HIS A 127 -31.99 0.59 12.81
CA HIS A 127 -31.57 0.62 11.41
C HIS A 127 -30.33 1.48 11.18
N TYR A 128 -29.79 2.12 12.23
CA TYR A 128 -28.74 3.13 12.06
C TYR A 128 -27.42 2.42 11.81
N HIS A 129 -26.92 2.54 10.59
CA HIS A 129 -25.72 1.83 10.15
C HIS A 129 -24.64 2.85 9.77
N PRO A 130 -23.98 3.47 10.76
CA PRO A 130 -22.89 4.40 10.50
C PRO A 130 -21.68 3.67 9.93
N VAL A 131 -21.07 4.25 8.91
CA VAL A 131 -19.89 3.71 8.24
C VAL A 131 -18.85 4.80 8.07
N VAL A 132 -17.58 4.41 8.24
CA VAL A 132 -16.43 5.20 7.84
C VAL A 132 -15.65 4.43 6.79
N LEU A 133 -15.22 5.14 5.76
CA LEU A 133 -14.44 4.57 4.68
C LEU A 133 -12.95 4.82 4.89
N VAL A 134 -12.11 3.84 4.58
CA VAL A 134 -10.65 3.99 4.62
C VAL A 134 -10.09 3.47 3.31
N THR A 135 -9.29 4.28 2.62
CA THR A 135 -8.51 3.83 1.46
C THR A 135 -7.02 3.87 1.79
N CYS A 136 -6.39 2.70 1.77
CA CYS A 136 -4.94 2.56 1.94
C CYS A 136 -4.28 2.52 0.57
N GLY A 137 -3.16 3.22 0.40
CA GLY A 137 -2.50 3.24 -0.89
C GLY A 137 -1.19 4.01 -0.91
N SER A 138 -0.44 3.86 -2.01
CA SER A 138 0.80 4.63 -2.15
C SER A 138 0.53 6.12 -2.29
N PHE A 139 -0.49 6.53 -3.08
CA PHE A 139 -0.75 7.92 -3.47
C PHE A 139 0.52 8.63 -3.96
N ASN A 140 1.11 8.09 -5.03
CA ASN A 140 2.45 8.49 -5.48
C ASN A 140 2.47 8.99 -6.94
N PRO A 141 1.84 10.14 -7.27
CA PRO A 141 1.04 11.02 -6.40
C PRO A 141 -0.44 10.60 -6.31
N PRO A 142 -1.26 11.20 -5.41
CA PRO A 142 -2.71 11.11 -5.53
C PRO A 142 -3.21 11.73 -6.84
N THR A 143 -4.33 11.24 -7.34
CA THR A 143 -4.97 11.65 -8.61
C THR A 143 -6.48 11.81 -8.41
N PHE A 144 -7.18 12.41 -9.37
CA PHE A 144 -8.65 12.50 -9.29
C PHE A 144 -9.34 11.14 -9.24
N MET A 145 -8.73 10.08 -9.77
CA MET A 145 -9.27 8.72 -9.67
C MET A 145 -9.37 8.25 -8.21
N HIS A 146 -8.40 8.57 -7.35
CA HIS A 146 -8.45 8.22 -5.92
C HIS A 146 -9.60 8.94 -5.20
N LEU A 147 -9.81 10.23 -5.51
CA LEU A 147 -10.92 11.01 -4.96
C LEU A 147 -12.27 10.49 -5.48
N ARG A 148 -12.34 10.19 -6.78
CA ARG A 148 -13.53 9.64 -7.43
C ARG A 148 -13.95 8.29 -6.85
N MET A 149 -12.98 7.45 -6.50
CA MET A 149 -13.22 6.16 -5.86
C MET A 149 -13.96 6.32 -4.53
N LEU A 150 -13.49 7.24 -3.68
CA LEU A 150 -14.15 7.53 -2.40
C LEU A 150 -15.55 8.13 -2.60
N GLU A 151 -15.73 9.01 -3.59
CA GLU A 151 -17.03 9.59 -3.92
C GLU A 151 -18.06 8.51 -4.34
N LEU A 152 -17.65 7.60 -5.22
CA LEU A 152 -18.51 6.50 -5.68
C LEU A 152 -18.87 5.54 -4.55
N ALA A 153 -17.90 5.22 -3.69
CA ALA A 153 -18.13 4.37 -2.51
C ALA A 153 -19.11 5.01 -1.52
N GLN A 154 -18.94 6.31 -1.21
CA GLN A 154 -19.86 7.08 -0.36
C GLN A 154 -21.28 7.06 -0.94
N GLN A 155 -21.42 7.35 -2.23
CA GLN A 155 -22.71 7.39 -2.90
C GLN A 155 -23.42 6.03 -2.85
N GLN A 156 -22.70 4.93 -3.08
CA GLN A 156 -23.32 3.60 -3.10
C GLN A 156 -23.74 3.12 -1.70
N LEU A 157 -22.92 3.35 -0.68
CA LEU A 157 -23.30 3.03 0.69
C LEU A 157 -24.50 3.84 1.17
N THR A 158 -24.53 5.13 0.84
CA THR A 158 -25.67 6.01 1.16
C THR A 158 -26.96 5.51 0.50
N LYS A 159 -26.90 5.12 -0.78
CA LYS A 159 -28.05 4.54 -1.50
C LYS A 159 -28.57 3.23 -0.89
N THR A 160 -27.70 2.48 -0.21
CA THR A 160 -28.07 1.22 0.46
C THR A 160 -28.48 1.42 1.93
N GLY A 161 -28.64 2.67 2.38
CA GLY A 161 -29.17 3.01 3.70
C GLY A 161 -28.13 3.16 4.80
N HIS A 162 -26.84 3.15 4.47
CA HIS A 162 -25.77 3.45 5.44
C HIS A 162 -25.60 4.96 5.60
N ASP A 163 -25.27 5.41 6.80
CA ASP A 163 -24.83 6.78 7.02
C ASP A 163 -23.30 6.84 6.92
N VAL A 164 -22.79 7.37 5.81
CA VAL A 164 -21.34 7.47 5.60
C VAL A 164 -20.83 8.73 6.27
N LEU A 165 -20.15 8.58 7.41
CA LEU A 165 -19.76 9.70 8.25
C LEU A 165 -18.61 10.52 7.65
N GLY A 166 -17.76 9.85 6.86
CA GLY A 166 -16.58 10.43 6.26
C GLY A 166 -15.63 9.36 5.73
N SER A 167 -14.51 9.82 5.17
CA SER A 167 -13.51 8.96 4.53
C SER A 167 -12.09 9.34 4.92
N TYR A 168 -11.21 8.34 5.00
CA TYR A 168 -9.78 8.52 5.25
C TYR A 168 -8.95 8.03 4.07
N MET A 169 -8.01 8.87 3.63
CA MET A 169 -6.86 8.43 2.84
C MET A 169 -5.71 8.12 3.80
N SER A 170 -5.19 6.88 3.78
CA SER A 170 -4.02 6.44 4.57
C SER A 170 -2.83 6.16 3.65
N PRO A 171 -1.90 7.12 3.46
CA PRO A 171 -0.72 6.87 2.67
C PRO A 171 0.20 5.82 3.28
N VAL A 172 0.67 4.91 2.43
CA VAL A 172 1.47 3.76 2.87
C VAL A 172 2.79 4.19 3.52
N ASN A 173 3.32 3.39 4.44
CA ASN A 173 4.66 3.60 5.01
C ASN A 173 5.79 3.57 3.96
N ASP A 174 6.89 4.29 4.20
CA ASP A 174 8.05 4.30 3.29
C ASP A 174 8.82 2.96 3.26
N ALA A 175 8.68 2.14 4.31
CA ALA A 175 9.16 0.76 4.32
C ALA A 175 8.30 -0.17 3.44
N TYR A 176 7.30 0.35 2.72
CA TYR A 176 6.70 -0.33 1.59
C TYR A 176 7.65 -0.19 0.41
N TRP A 177 8.46 -1.22 0.15
CA TRP A 177 9.56 -1.28 -0.83
C TRP A 177 9.09 -1.20 -2.31
N LYS A 178 8.16 -0.30 -2.62
CA LYS A 178 7.71 -0.02 -3.98
C LYS A 178 8.73 0.85 -4.69
N GLN A 179 9.06 0.48 -5.92
CA GLN A 179 9.97 1.25 -6.76
C GLN A 179 9.43 2.67 -6.98
N ALA A 180 10.33 3.67 -6.92
CA ALA A 180 10.03 5.09 -7.12
C ALA A 180 9.00 5.69 -6.14
N LEU A 181 8.84 5.11 -4.95
CA LEU A 181 7.98 5.68 -3.91
C LEU A 181 8.59 7.00 -3.38
N ALA A 182 7.88 8.12 -3.55
CA ALA A 182 8.30 9.38 -2.95
C ALA A 182 8.22 9.30 -1.42
N PRO A 183 9.04 10.06 -0.68
CA PRO A 183 9.00 10.06 0.79
C PRO A 183 7.59 10.34 1.33
N GLY A 184 7.20 9.63 2.39
CA GLY A 184 5.83 9.59 2.89
C GLY A 184 5.28 10.96 3.26
N ARG A 185 6.12 11.82 3.84
CA ARG A 185 5.76 13.23 4.13
C ARG A 185 5.24 13.99 2.91
N HIS A 186 5.79 13.75 1.72
CA HIS A 186 5.36 14.42 0.49
C HIS A 186 4.02 13.85 0.03
N ARG A 187 3.82 12.54 0.16
CA ARG A 187 2.57 11.86 -0.22
C ARG A 187 1.43 12.27 0.71
N VAL A 188 1.66 12.32 2.02
CA VAL A 188 0.73 12.89 3.01
C VAL A 188 0.37 14.32 2.63
N ARG A 189 1.36 15.17 2.35
CA ARG A 189 1.09 16.57 2.00
C ARG A 189 0.31 16.69 0.69
N MET A 190 0.62 15.90 -0.32
CA MET A 190 -0.14 15.88 -1.57
C MET A 190 -1.58 15.39 -1.36
N CYS A 191 -1.82 14.38 -0.52
CA CYS A 191 -3.17 13.96 -0.17
C CYS A 191 -3.94 15.09 0.53
N GLN A 192 -3.30 15.78 1.49
CA GLN A 192 -3.94 16.92 2.19
C GLN A 192 -4.31 18.06 1.22
N LEU A 193 -3.44 18.34 0.25
CA LEU A 193 -3.70 19.33 -0.79
C LEU A 193 -4.79 18.87 -1.76
N ALA A 194 -4.90 17.56 -2.01
CA ALA A 194 -5.91 16.99 -2.89
C ALA A 194 -7.31 17.00 -2.26
N THR A 195 -7.39 16.88 -0.93
CA THR A 195 -8.64 16.80 -0.18
C THR A 195 -8.99 18.09 0.56
N ALA A 196 -8.25 19.18 0.33
CA ALA A 196 -8.44 20.46 1.01
C ALA A 196 -9.88 21.00 0.85
N ASP A 197 -10.43 20.89 -0.36
CA ASP A 197 -11.78 21.38 -0.69
C ASP A 197 -12.88 20.32 -0.50
N SER A 198 -12.55 19.15 0.08
CA SER A 198 -13.52 18.09 0.37
C SER A 198 -14.06 18.25 1.79
N ASP A 199 -15.38 18.16 1.95
CA ASP A 199 -16.06 18.24 3.25
C ASP A 199 -16.09 16.92 4.03
N SER A 200 -15.70 15.80 3.41
CA SER A 200 -15.83 14.45 4.01
C SER A 200 -14.53 13.63 3.99
N ILE A 201 -13.53 14.02 3.18
CA ILE A 201 -12.28 13.24 3.03
C ILE A 201 -11.14 13.85 3.87
N MET A 202 -10.63 13.06 4.80
CA MET A 202 -9.49 13.36 5.67
C MET A 202 -8.26 12.55 5.25
N VAL A 203 -7.09 12.97 5.74
CA VAL A 203 -5.82 12.26 5.52
C VAL A 203 -5.27 11.82 6.86
N ASP A 204 -5.16 10.51 7.04
CA ASP A 204 -4.54 9.91 8.22
C ASP A 204 -3.07 9.60 7.92
N SER A 205 -2.15 10.33 8.57
CA SER A 205 -0.71 10.12 8.38
C SER A 205 -0.14 9.03 9.28
N TRP A 206 -0.95 8.41 10.14
CA TRP A 206 -0.47 7.44 11.14
C TRP A 206 0.35 6.30 10.53
N GLU A 207 -0.07 5.75 9.38
CA GLU A 207 0.64 4.65 8.72
C GLU A 207 2.06 5.05 8.26
N VAL A 208 2.23 6.29 7.76
CA VAL A 208 3.54 6.82 7.34
C VAL A 208 4.49 6.96 8.53
N GLU A 209 3.98 7.34 9.69
CA GLU A 209 4.79 7.57 10.90
C GLU A 209 5.22 6.26 11.60
N GLN A 210 4.76 5.10 11.13
CA GLN A 210 5.21 3.82 11.66
C GLN A 210 6.67 3.52 11.27
N ARG A 211 7.37 2.77 12.12
CA ARG A 211 8.79 2.42 11.86
C ARG A 211 8.95 1.35 10.79
N GLN A 212 7.90 0.59 10.54
CA GLN A 212 7.89 -0.57 9.67
C GLN A 212 6.58 -0.57 8.87
N TYR A 213 6.60 -1.32 7.77
CA TYR A 213 5.40 -1.54 6.97
C TYR A 213 4.26 -2.06 7.85
N THR A 214 3.09 -1.45 7.68
CA THR A 214 1.87 -1.79 8.41
C THR A 214 0.90 -2.43 7.45
N ARG A 215 0.38 -3.60 7.80
CA ARG A 215 -0.63 -4.28 6.98
C ARG A 215 -1.96 -3.54 7.08
N THR A 216 -2.71 -3.53 5.98
CA THR A 216 -4.00 -2.83 5.84
C THR A 216 -4.95 -3.08 7.01
N LEU A 217 -5.10 -4.33 7.48
CA LEU A 217 -5.98 -4.64 8.61
C LEU A 217 -5.66 -3.79 9.85
N PHE A 218 -4.37 -3.59 10.17
CA PHE A 218 -3.98 -2.83 11.37
C PHE A 218 -4.29 -1.34 11.26
N VAL A 219 -4.33 -0.79 10.03
CA VAL A 219 -4.82 0.57 9.78
C VAL A 219 -6.31 0.64 10.08
N LEU A 220 -7.10 -0.32 9.57
CA LEU A 220 -8.55 -0.37 9.79
C LEU A 220 -8.90 -0.55 11.28
N GLN A 221 -8.24 -1.48 11.96
CA GLN A 221 -8.40 -1.72 13.40
C GLN A 221 -7.98 -0.51 14.25
N ARG A 222 -6.99 0.26 13.79
CA ARG A 222 -6.61 1.51 14.45
C ARG A 222 -7.74 2.52 14.34
N VAL A 223 -8.26 2.76 13.14
CA VAL A 223 -9.39 3.69 12.92
C VAL A 223 -10.61 3.26 13.72
N GLU A 224 -10.96 1.96 13.71
CA GLU A 224 -12.08 1.40 14.47
C GLU A 224 -11.93 1.67 15.97
N ARG A 225 -10.74 1.44 16.54
CA ARG A 225 -10.48 1.66 17.96
C ARG A 225 -10.58 3.14 18.34
N GLU A 226 -9.98 4.05 17.56
CA GLU A 226 -10.02 5.49 17.85
C GLU A 226 -11.45 6.04 17.77
N LEU A 227 -12.22 5.62 16.76
CA LEU A 227 -13.63 6.00 16.63
C LEU A 227 -14.49 5.36 17.74
N GLY A 228 -14.25 4.09 18.09
CA GLY A 228 -14.94 3.45 19.20
C GLY A 228 -14.74 4.17 20.54
N ALA A 229 -13.52 4.64 20.81
CA ALA A 229 -13.23 5.44 22.00
C ALA A 229 -13.97 6.79 21.98
N LEU A 230 -13.89 7.52 20.87
CA LEU A 230 -14.54 8.82 20.70
C LEU A 230 -16.07 8.73 20.86
N PHE A 231 -16.71 7.72 20.26
CA PHE A 231 -18.15 7.50 20.41
C PHE A 231 -18.51 7.02 21.83
N GLY A 232 -17.67 6.21 22.47
CA GLY A 232 -17.85 5.76 23.86
C GLY A 232 -17.74 6.89 24.89
N GLU A 233 -16.98 7.94 24.59
CA GLU A 233 -16.88 9.17 25.39
C GLU A 233 -18.04 10.15 25.13
N GLY A 234 -19.00 9.78 24.27
CA GLY A 234 -20.14 10.64 23.92
C GLY A 234 -19.78 11.79 22.99
N GLN A 235 -18.63 11.74 22.32
CA GLN A 235 -18.15 12.78 21.39
C GLN A 235 -18.52 12.46 19.94
N ALA A 236 -19.70 11.89 19.71
CA ALA A 236 -20.17 11.58 18.36
C ALA A 236 -20.11 12.84 17.47
N PRO A 237 -19.78 12.71 16.16
CA PRO A 237 -19.69 13.85 15.26
C PRO A 237 -21.01 14.59 15.17
N GLU A 238 -20.94 15.89 14.90
CA GLU A 238 -22.11 16.75 14.74
C GLU A 238 -22.95 16.34 13.52
N PRO A 239 -24.27 16.64 13.53
CA PRO A 239 -25.10 16.40 12.36
C PRO A 239 -24.70 17.33 11.21
N ALA A 240 -24.79 16.83 9.98
CA ALA A 240 -24.56 17.64 8.78
C ALA A 240 -25.58 18.79 8.67
N GLU A 241 -26.80 18.55 9.14
CA GLU A 241 -27.88 19.53 9.21
C GLU A 241 -28.23 19.82 10.69
N PRO A 242 -28.11 21.07 11.17
CA PRO A 242 -28.38 21.40 12.58
C PRO A 242 -29.78 21.02 13.06
N ALA A 243 -30.76 20.96 12.15
CA ALA A 243 -32.14 20.59 12.45
C ALA A 243 -32.36 19.09 12.70
N ALA A 244 -31.37 18.22 12.42
CA ALA A 244 -31.49 16.77 12.56
C ALA A 244 -31.40 16.29 14.02
N GLY A 245 -31.00 17.16 14.96
CA GLY A 245 -30.76 16.80 16.36
C GLY A 245 -29.41 16.11 16.56
N ALA A 246 -29.21 15.49 17.73
CA ALA A 246 -27.93 14.87 18.08
C ALA A 246 -27.72 13.51 17.40
N CYS A 247 -26.46 13.22 17.07
CA CYS A 247 -26.06 11.98 16.42
C CYS A 247 -26.04 10.81 17.41
N PRO A 248 -26.50 9.61 17.03
CA PRO A 248 -26.43 8.45 17.89
C PRO A 248 -24.98 8.09 18.25
N SER A 249 -24.75 7.66 19.49
CA SER A 249 -23.43 7.19 19.98
C SER A 249 -23.05 5.79 19.48
N THR A 250 -23.69 5.30 18.40
CA THR A 250 -23.36 4.01 17.78
C THR A 250 -22.04 4.13 17.02
N PRO A 251 -20.99 3.36 17.40
CA PRO A 251 -19.71 3.43 16.69
C PRO A 251 -19.84 3.00 15.22
N PRO A 252 -19.13 3.66 14.28
CA PRO A 252 -19.19 3.33 12.87
C PRO A 252 -18.47 2.02 12.56
N ARG A 253 -19.00 1.28 11.59
CA ARG A 253 -18.26 0.21 10.93
C ARG A 253 -17.18 0.83 10.04
N VAL A 254 -15.95 0.35 10.15
CA VAL A 254 -14.86 0.76 9.26
C VAL A 254 -14.83 -0.18 8.05
N MET A 255 -14.82 0.38 6.83
CA MET A 255 -14.76 -0.40 5.59
C MET A 255 -13.58 0.02 4.72
N LEU A 256 -12.91 -0.95 4.09
CA LEU A 256 -11.82 -0.67 3.14
C LEU A 256 -12.40 -0.27 1.78
N VAL A 257 -11.93 0.84 1.21
CA VAL A 257 -12.21 1.22 -0.18
C VAL A 257 -10.99 0.95 -1.04
N CYS A 258 -11.18 0.19 -2.12
CA CYS A 258 -10.10 -0.15 -3.04
C CYS A 258 -10.57 -0.28 -4.49
N GLY A 259 -9.62 -0.36 -5.42
CA GLY A 259 -9.87 -0.71 -6.81
C GLY A 259 -9.94 -2.22 -7.02
N ALA A 260 -10.40 -2.61 -8.22
CA ALA A 260 -10.45 -4.01 -8.64
C ALA A 260 -9.09 -4.73 -8.58
N ASP A 261 -7.99 -4.01 -8.82
CA ASP A 261 -6.61 -4.52 -8.75
C ASP A 261 -6.27 -5.03 -7.33
N VAL A 262 -6.62 -4.26 -6.30
CA VAL A 262 -6.42 -4.66 -4.91
C VAL A 262 -7.32 -5.85 -4.56
N LEU A 263 -8.59 -5.83 -4.98
CA LEU A 263 -9.51 -6.94 -4.72
C LEU A 263 -9.02 -8.24 -5.40
N HIS A 264 -8.55 -8.18 -6.64
CA HIS A 264 -7.93 -9.33 -7.31
C HIS A 264 -6.70 -9.84 -6.56
N SER A 265 -5.86 -8.94 -6.02
CA SER A 265 -4.70 -9.34 -5.23
C SER A 265 -5.08 -10.12 -3.96
N MET A 266 -6.26 -9.87 -3.37
CA MET A 266 -6.76 -10.60 -2.20
C MET A 266 -7.06 -12.07 -2.49
N ALA A 267 -7.29 -12.43 -3.75
CA ALA A 267 -7.46 -13.84 -4.14
C ALA A 267 -6.13 -14.60 -4.24
N ASP A 268 -4.99 -13.90 -4.22
CA ASP A 268 -3.67 -14.54 -4.21
C ASP A 268 -3.19 -14.75 -2.77
N PRO A 269 -3.09 -16.01 -2.30
CA PRO A 269 -2.65 -16.31 -0.93
C PRO A 269 -1.19 -15.96 -0.66
N THR A 270 -0.39 -15.66 -1.70
CA THR A 270 1.00 -15.20 -1.54
C THR A 270 1.10 -13.70 -1.28
N MET A 271 0.07 -12.93 -1.64
CA MET A 271 0.03 -11.48 -1.43
C MET A 271 -0.63 -11.10 -0.09
N TRP A 272 -1.58 -11.92 0.39
CA TRP A 272 -2.32 -11.65 1.62
C TRP A 272 -2.24 -12.81 2.60
N ARG A 273 -1.83 -12.51 3.83
CA ARG A 273 -1.89 -13.48 4.94
C ARG A 273 -3.35 -13.83 5.22
N GLN A 274 -3.70 -15.10 5.10
CA GLN A 274 -5.10 -15.53 5.01
C GLN A 274 -5.90 -15.26 6.29
N ASP A 275 -5.30 -15.42 7.46
CA ASP A 275 -5.89 -15.08 8.75
C ASP A 275 -6.25 -13.58 8.85
N LEU A 276 -5.38 -12.70 8.36
CA LEU A 276 -5.63 -11.25 8.37
C LEU A 276 -6.65 -10.83 7.32
N LEU A 277 -6.66 -11.50 6.18
CA LEU A 277 -7.65 -11.25 5.14
C LEU A 277 -9.04 -11.68 5.60
N GLU A 278 -9.14 -12.85 6.24
CA GLU A 278 -10.39 -13.32 6.85
C GLU A 278 -10.91 -12.34 7.91
N ASP A 279 -10.03 -11.86 8.79
CA ASP A 279 -10.36 -10.82 9.78
C ASP A 279 -10.85 -9.51 9.14
N LEU A 280 -10.19 -9.08 8.07
CA LEU A 280 -10.57 -7.88 7.32
C LEU A 280 -11.95 -8.04 6.70
N LEU A 281 -12.19 -9.16 6.01
CA LEU A 281 -13.45 -9.41 5.30
C LEU A 281 -14.62 -9.67 6.25
N SER A 282 -14.40 -10.37 7.36
CA SER A 282 -15.44 -10.72 8.34
C SER A 282 -15.90 -9.51 9.17
N ARG A 283 -14.97 -8.66 9.64
CA ARG A 283 -15.28 -7.55 10.55
C ARG A 283 -15.47 -6.20 9.85
N HIS A 284 -14.64 -5.89 8.86
CA HIS A 284 -14.65 -4.59 8.20
C HIS A 284 -15.41 -4.65 6.88
N GLY A 285 -15.03 -5.55 5.97
CA GLY A 285 -15.56 -5.59 4.62
C GLY A 285 -14.89 -4.60 3.67
N VAL A 286 -15.26 -4.69 2.40
CA VAL A 286 -14.61 -3.99 1.29
C VAL A 286 -15.65 -3.34 0.40
N VAL A 287 -15.41 -2.10 0.01
CA VAL A 287 -16.10 -1.44 -1.11
C VAL A 287 -15.11 -1.36 -2.27
N CYS A 288 -15.31 -2.20 -3.28
CA CYS A 288 -14.46 -2.28 -4.45
C CYS A 288 -15.06 -1.45 -5.57
N VAL A 289 -14.37 -0.39 -5.99
CA VAL A 289 -14.74 0.38 -7.17
C VAL A 289 -14.09 -0.24 -8.40
N SER A 290 -14.96 -0.70 -9.29
CA SER A 290 -14.63 -1.42 -10.50
C SER A 290 -14.59 -0.50 -11.71
N ARG A 291 -13.59 -0.71 -12.57
CA ARG A 291 -13.58 -0.16 -13.92
C ARG A 291 -14.26 -1.15 -14.87
N ALA A 292 -14.85 -0.63 -15.95
CA ALA A 292 -15.44 -1.47 -16.98
C ALA A 292 -14.47 -2.58 -17.43
N GLY A 293 -14.92 -3.85 -17.36
CA GLY A 293 -14.16 -5.01 -17.81
C GLY A 293 -13.43 -5.82 -16.73
N SER A 294 -13.41 -5.40 -15.45
CA SER A 294 -12.90 -6.28 -14.39
C SER A 294 -13.93 -7.34 -13.99
N ASP A 295 -13.54 -8.60 -14.05
CA ASP A 295 -14.43 -9.74 -13.78
C ASP A 295 -14.52 -10.06 -12.27
N ILE A 296 -15.02 -9.08 -11.51
CA ILE A 296 -15.16 -9.21 -10.06
C ILE A 296 -16.24 -10.23 -9.69
N ALA A 297 -17.28 -10.36 -10.51
CA ALA A 297 -18.33 -11.35 -10.29
C ALA A 297 -17.74 -12.77 -10.23
N ARG A 298 -16.91 -13.15 -11.22
CA ARG A 298 -16.23 -14.45 -11.17
C ARG A 298 -15.30 -14.60 -9.99
N LEU A 299 -14.61 -13.52 -9.58
CA LEU A 299 -13.72 -13.54 -8.41
C LEU A 299 -14.48 -13.89 -7.11
N LEU A 300 -15.69 -13.34 -6.92
CA LEU A 300 -16.52 -13.56 -5.74
C LEU A 300 -17.26 -14.91 -5.78
N ASP A 301 -17.38 -15.54 -6.95
CA ASP A 301 -18.10 -16.80 -7.13
C ASP A 301 -17.20 -18.04 -7.06
N VAL A 302 -15.88 -17.90 -6.84
CA VAL A 302 -14.95 -19.03 -6.68
C VAL A 302 -15.19 -19.75 -5.33
N PRO A 303 -15.78 -20.96 -5.31
CA PRO A 303 -16.09 -21.64 -4.06
C PRO A 303 -14.83 -21.97 -3.26
N GLY A 304 -14.92 -21.88 -1.93
CA GLY A 304 -13.80 -22.15 -1.02
C GLY A 304 -12.81 -21.00 -0.84
N SER A 305 -12.93 -19.91 -1.60
CA SER A 305 -12.14 -18.68 -1.37
C SER A 305 -12.72 -17.84 -0.22
N LEU A 306 -11.87 -17.09 0.48
CA LEU A 306 -12.32 -16.13 1.50
C LEU A 306 -13.26 -15.06 0.93
N LEU A 307 -12.97 -14.58 -0.30
CA LEU A 307 -13.81 -13.62 -1.00
C LEU A 307 -15.22 -14.17 -1.25
N HIS A 308 -15.35 -15.46 -1.59
CA HIS A 308 -16.65 -16.11 -1.75
C HIS A 308 -17.40 -16.28 -0.42
N THR A 309 -16.69 -16.73 0.62
CA THR A 309 -17.25 -16.93 1.97
C THR A 309 -17.81 -15.62 2.52
N TYR A 310 -17.08 -14.52 2.37
CA TYR A 310 -17.44 -13.19 2.87
C TYR A 310 -18.02 -12.26 1.80
N ARG A 311 -18.51 -12.78 0.67
CA ARG A 311 -18.99 -11.97 -0.47
C ARG A 311 -20.07 -10.94 -0.10
N ARG A 312 -20.87 -11.20 0.94
CA ARG A 312 -21.88 -10.26 1.46
C ARG A 312 -21.27 -9.01 2.11
N ASN A 313 -20.01 -9.09 2.54
CA ASN A 313 -19.22 -7.98 3.07
C ASN A 313 -18.36 -7.31 1.98
N VAL A 314 -18.50 -7.71 0.71
CA VAL A 314 -17.85 -7.07 -0.43
C VAL A 314 -18.90 -6.36 -1.28
N MET A 315 -18.87 -5.04 -1.28
CA MET A 315 -19.72 -4.22 -2.12
C MET A 315 -18.95 -3.83 -3.39
N VAL A 316 -19.48 -4.20 -4.55
CA VAL A 316 -18.91 -3.81 -5.84
C VAL A 316 -19.63 -2.57 -6.35
N VAL A 317 -18.88 -1.57 -6.78
CA VAL A 317 -19.39 -0.30 -7.31
C VAL A 317 -18.82 -0.09 -8.70
N ASP A 318 -19.69 -0.02 -9.70
CA ASP A 318 -19.26 0.24 -11.07
C ASP A 318 -19.00 1.74 -11.28
N GLU A 319 -17.83 2.08 -11.81
CA GLU A 319 -17.55 3.44 -12.28
C GLU A 319 -18.21 3.65 -13.65
N PRO A 320 -19.23 4.53 -13.77
CA PRO A 320 -19.98 4.68 -15.01
C PRO A 320 -19.20 5.43 -16.11
N VAL A 321 -18.18 6.21 -15.72
CA VAL A 321 -17.37 7.01 -16.63
C VAL A 321 -15.92 6.54 -16.51
N ALA A 322 -15.40 5.93 -17.57
CA ALA A 322 -14.06 5.36 -17.56
C ALA A 322 -13.01 6.41 -17.14
N ASN A 323 -12.36 6.15 -15.99
CA ASN A 323 -11.29 6.98 -15.46
C ASN A 323 -10.01 6.15 -15.28
N GLU A 324 -9.16 6.18 -16.30
CA GLU A 324 -7.94 5.37 -16.34
C GLU A 324 -6.70 6.10 -15.80
N ILE A 325 -6.89 7.23 -15.10
CA ILE A 325 -5.78 8.02 -14.57
C ILE A 325 -5.07 7.22 -13.47
N SER A 326 -3.84 6.78 -13.76
CA SER A 326 -2.98 6.08 -12.80
C SER A 326 -1.82 6.97 -12.34
N SER A 327 -1.37 6.80 -11.10
CA SER A 327 -0.18 7.52 -10.60
C SER A 327 1.07 7.19 -11.42
N SER A 328 1.17 5.99 -11.99
CA SER A 328 2.31 5.61 -12.84
C SER A 328 2.32 6.37 -14.16
N LEU A 329 1.16 6.55 -14.81
CA LEU A 329 1.03 7.40 -15.99
C LEU A 329 1.38 8.85 -15.65
N VAL A 330 0.87 9.38 -14.53
CA VAL A 330 1.20 10.75 -14.09
C VAL A 330 2.71 10.94 -13.89
N ARG A 331 3.40 9.99 -13.25
CA ARG A 331 4.86 10.06 -13.08
C ARG A 331 5.58 10.02 -14.44
N HIS A 332 5.13 9.17 -15.35
CA HIS A 332 5.69 9.09 -16.71
C HIS A 332 5.56 10.43 -17.46
N GLU A 333 4.36 11.04 -17.48
CA GLU A 333 4.13 12.33 -18.12
C GLU A 333 4.99 13.46 -17.49
N LEU A 334 5.11 13.47 -16.16
CA LEU A 334 5.98 14.42 -15.44
C LEU A 334 7.45 14.27 -15.82
N GLU A 335 7.95 13.03 -15.93
CA GLU A 335 9.32 12.73 -16.35
C GLU A 335 9.59 13.18 -17.80
N GLN A 336 8.58 13.14 -18.68
CA GLN A 336 8.68 13.65 -20.05
C GLN A 336 8.49 15.18 -20.14
N GLY A 337 8.20 15.86 -19.03
CA GLY A 337 7.90 17.30 -19.03
C GLY A 337 6.54 17.66 -19.63
N HIS A 338 5.65 16.68 -19.79
CA HIS A 338 4.28 16.89 -20.26
C HIS A 338 3.39 17.45 -19.14
N SER A 339 2.28 18.09 -19.56
CA SER A 339 1.32 18.64 -18.61
C SER A 339 0.47 17.53 -17.98
N VAL A 340 0.40 17.52 -16.65
CA VAL A 340 -0.52 16.67 -15.88
C VAL A 340 -1.68 17.46 -15.26
N ARG A 341 -1.88 18.71 -15.70
CA ARG A 341 -3.02 19.54 -15.28
C ARG A 341 -4.32 18.80 -15.61
N TYR A 342 -5.28 18.86 -14.70
CA TYR A 342 -6.57 18.15 -14.78
C TYR A 342 -6.51 16.63 -14.59
N LEU A 343 -5.33 16.02 -14.42
CA LEU A 343 -5.19 14.63 -13.97
C LEU A 343 -5.17 14.51 -12.43
N LEU A 344 -4.75 15.59 -11.78
CA LEU A 344 -4.73 15.78 -10.33
C LEU A 344 -5.05 17.25 -9.99
N PRO A 345 -5.42 17.55 -8.73
CA PRO A 345 -5.70 18.92 -8.30
C PRO A 345 -4.53 19.88 -8.55
N ASP A 346 -4.84 21.11 -8.93
CA ASP A 346 -3.85 22.16 -9.24
C ASP A 346 -2.88 22.43 -8.07
N SER A 347 -3.38 22.33 -6.83
CA SER A 347 -2.59 22.44 -5.60
C SER A 347 -1.50 21.37 -5.52
N VAL A 348 -1.80 20.14 -5.93
CA VAL A 348 -0.87 19.02 -5.97
C VAL A 348 0.12 19.18 -7.11
N VAL A 349 -0.33 19.60 -8.29
CA VAL A 349 0.56 19.89 -9.44
C VAL A 349 1.61 20.93 -9.02
N ARG A 350 1.17 22.03 -8.43
CA ARG A 350 2.08 23.08 -7.93
C ARG A 350 3.10 22.53 -6.94
N TYR A 351 2.63 21.75 -5.96
CA TYR A 351 3.50 21.15 -4.95
C TYR A 351 4.56 20.22 -5.55
N ILE A 352 4.19 19.40 -6.53
CA ILE A 352 5.13 18.51 -7.24
C ILE A 352 6.28 19.30 -7.87
N HIS A 353 5.97 20.39 -8.58
CA HIS A 353 6.99 21.23 -9.20
C HIS A 353 7.82 22.03 -8.18
N GLU A 354 7.20 22.54 -7.11
CA GLU A 354 7.90 23.27 -6.04
C GLU A 354 8.92 22.37 -5.32
N GLN A 355 8.54 21.12 -5.05
CA GLN A 355 9.37 20.13 -4.37
C GLN A 355 10.26 19.31 -5.32
N LYS A 356 10.22 19.59 -6.63
CA LYS A 356 10.99 18.91 -7.68
C LYS A 356 10.81 17.38 -7.67
N LEU A 357 9.59 16.92 -7.42
CA LEU A 357 9.28 15.49 -7.36
C LEU A 357 9.15 14.90 -8.78
N TYR A 358 9.34 13.59 -8.91
CA TYR A 358 9.06 12.83 -10.15
C TYR A 358 9.77 13.36 -11.41
N GLY A 359 11.06 13.71 -11.30
CA GLY A 359 11.84 14.13 -12.45
C GLY A 359 11.63 15.59 -12.88
N THR A 360 10.82 16.38 -12.16
CA THR A 360 10.55 17.79 -12.50
C THR A 360 11.71 18.76 -12.21
N ALA A 361 12.89 18.26 -11.85
CA ALA A 361 14.09 19.06 -11.59
C ALA A 361 14.61 19.72 -12.88
N GLY A 362 14.08 20.90 -13.22
CA GLY A 362 14.45 21.68 -14.42
C GLY A 362 13.27 22.02 -15.33
N ALA A 363 12.07 21.50 -15.06
CA ALA A 363 10.88 21.82 -15.84
C ALA A 363 10.34 23.24 -15.48
N PRO A 364 9.85 24.02 -16.47
CA PRO A 364 9.21 25.30 -16.21
C PRO A 364 7.97 25.10 -15.31
N ARG A 365 7.73 26.05 -14.39
CA ARG A 365 6.56 25.98 -13.50
C ARG A 365 5.30 26.11 -14.35
N PRO A 366 4.25 25.31 -14.07
CA PRO A 366 2.99 25.44 -14.80
C PRO A 366 2.41 26.84 -14.57
N HIS A 367 2.05 27.52 -15.65
CA HIS A 367 1.31 28.78 -15.60
C HIS A 367 -0.12 28.49 -15.13
N VAL A 368 -0.37 28.68 -13.83
CA VAL A 368 -1.73 28.67 -13.30
C VAL A 368 -2.36 30.02 -13.67
N LEU A 369 -3.32 30.01 -14.60
CA LEU A 369 -3.96 31.23 -15.11
C LEU A 369 -4.83 31.95 -14.05
N HIS A 370 -5.04 31.36 -12.88
CA HIS A 370 -5.79 31.97 -11.79
C HIS A 370 -4.91 32.17 -10.54
N PRO A 371 -4.86 33.39 -9.98
CA PRO A 371 -4.31 33.59 -8.66
C PRO A 371 -5.21 32.89 -7.65
N VAL A 372 -4.63 32.01 -6.83
CA VAL A 372 -5.28 31.57 -5.58
C VAL A 372 -5.43 32.83 -4.72
N GLY A 373 -6.66 33.21 -4.44
CA GLY A 373 -7.02 34.51 -3.88
C GLY A 373 -6.22 34.89 -2.64
N ARG A 374 -5.58 36.06 -2.71
CA ARG A 374 -5.39 36.95 -1.57
C ARG A 374 -5.76 38.35 -2.04
N GLN A 375 -6.98 38.75 -1.73
CA GLN A 375 -7.30 40.05 -1.14
C GLN A 375 -8.81 40.12 -0.90
N ARG A 376 -9.22 39.95 0.37
CA ARG A 376 -10.26 40.84 0.88
C ARG A 376 -9.61 42.23 0.84
N VAL A 377 -10.00 43.05 -0.12
CA VAL A 377 -9.92 44.49 0.06
C VAL A 377 -11.24 44.85 0.70
N ASP A 378 -11.21 45.03 2.02
CA ASP A 378 -12.10 46.02 2.63
C ASP A 378 -11.69 47.37 2.03
N SER A 379 -12.61 47.98 1.28
CA SER A 379 -12.62 49.42 1.10
C SER A 379 -14.07 49.83 0.90
N ASP A 380 -14.63 50.38 1.97
CA ASP A 380 -15.73 51.33 1.96
C ASP A 380 -15.53 52.43 0.89
N GLN A 381 -16.65 53.10 0.58
CA GLN A 381 -16.82 54.38 -0.15
C GLN A 381 -16.94 54.22 -1.67
N ASP A 382 -18.16 54.31 -2.21
CA ASP A 382 -18.93 55.55 -2.42
C ASP A 382 -20.45 55.28 -2.49
#